data_AF-G6XMJ3-F1
#
_entry.id   AF-G6XMJ3-F1
#
_cell.length_a   1.000
_cell.length_b   1.000
_cell.length_c   1.000
_cell.angle_alpha   90.00
_cell.angle_beta   90.00
_cell.angle_gamma   90.00
#
_symmetry.space_group_name_H-M   'P 1'
#
loop_
_entity.id
_entity.type
_entity.pdbx_description
1 polymer ?
#
loop_
_entity_poly.entity_id
_entity_poly.type
_entity_poly.pdbx_seq_one_letter_code
_entity_poly.pdbx_strand_id
1 'polypeptide(L)'
;MSLSLNRHLSPRNFLLAGALGLVTLTGSAHAADVLGQAVGKDLQQAQSALGAKSYGKAMAAVDAADAVKGKTDYESYTIAQMRAAVAAQSGDTAAAIKAYDVLINSPRTPKAAKGQMLMAQASMAYGAKNYAAAIPPTERYLREYGADPRMQTMLIQCYYLQQDWKGTAKAAQEQVDATIKAGKVPAENQLQMLATAYTNLKDTDDKTHAYVLLAKYYSKPDYWSMLIHDLVANPNLSPPLVFYVERLRLATGVLKNPSDYQDMGERAVQMGLSQLALNLLNQGYASKVLGSGPTAASDAKFHAFVAQRAAAERSQLPQAVAQAPSSATAGSALTAGYNQVLNGQVDQGLALMQTGLAKKPHYPDLAQIQYGMAQMDGGHKADAIKTFQSVQGNTPAHDVAELWALLLSKPSR
;
A
#
# COMPACT_ATOMS: atom_id res chain seq x y z
N MET A 1 -17.83 -7.48 -1.23
CA MET A 1 -17.31 -7.80 -2.57
C MET A 1 -16.38 -9.00 -2.45
N SER A 2 -16.80 -10.14 -2.99
CA SER A 2 -16.11 -11.43 -2.86
C SER A 2 -14.85 -11.45 -3.73
N LEU A 3 -13.68 -11.42 -3.11
CA LEU A 3 -12.39 -11.48 -3.80
C LEU A 3 -12.09 -12.92 -4.23
N SER A 4 -12.24 -13.19 -5.53
CA SER A 4 -11.82 -14.42 -6.19
C SER A 4 -10.29 -14.42 -6.36
N LEU A 5 -9.58 -15.02 -5.40
CA LEU A 5 -8.18 -15.38 -5.54
C LEU A 5 -8.05 -16.67 -6.35
N ASN A 6 -7.97 -16.54 -7.68
CA ASN A 6 -7.53 -17.63 -8.54
C ASN A 6 -6.44 -17.13 -9.50
N ARG A 7 -5.19 -17.19 -9.02
CA ARG A 7 -4.01 -17.31 -9.89
C ARG A 7 -3.11 -18.39 -9.30
N HIS A 8 -3.20 -19.57 -9.91
CA HIS A 8 -2.32 -20.71 -9.67
C HIS A 8 -0.86 -20.30 -9.90
N LEU A 9 -0.12 -20.10 -8.82
CA LEU A 9 1.34 -20.18 -8.84
C LEU A 9 1.69 -21.66 -8.74
N SER A 10 2.09 -22.25 -9.87
CA SER A 10 2.70 -23.58 -9.91
C SER A 10 3.97 -23.59 -9.05
N PRO A 11 4.17 -24.55 -8.14
CA PRO A 11 5.46 -24.77 -7.51
C PRO A 11 6.37 -25.42 -8.57
N ARG A 12 7.19 -24.62 -9.24
CA ARG A 12 8.31 -25.17 -10.03
C ARG A 12 9.29 -25.80 -9.04
N ASN A 13 9.39 -27.13 -9.13
CA ASN A 13 10.39 -27.98 -8.50
C ASN A 13 11.74 -27.27 -8.36
N PHE A 14 12.10 -26.86 -7.15
CA PHE A 14 13.49 -26.65 -6.79
C PHE A 14 14.11 -28.03 -6.57
N LEU A 15 14.63 -28.61 -7.65
CA LEU A 15 15.57 -29.72 -7.59
C LEU A 15 16.87 -29.18 -6.99
N LEU A 16 17.07 -29.38 -5.69
CA LEU A 16 18.40 -29.41 -5.10
C LEU A 16 19.10 -30.68 -5.61
N ALA A 17 19.62 -30.62 -6.83
CA ALA A 17 20.64 -31.55 -7.29
C ALA A 17 21.96 -31.13 -6.62
N GLY A 18 22.18 -31.64 -5.41
CA GLY A 18 23.46 -31.54 -4.73
C GLY A 18 24.49 -32.41 -5.44
N ALA A 19 25.22 -31.83 -6.39
CA ALA A 19 26.49 -32.38 -6.82
C ALA A 19 27.48 -32.23 -5.65
N LEU A 20 27.87 -33.34 -5.04
CA LEU A 20 29.03 -33.42 -4.16
C LEU A 20 30.29 -33.15 -5.01
N GLY A 21 30.61 -31.88 -5.20
CA GLY A 21 31.94 -31.45 -5.62
C GLY A 21 32.85 -31.42 -4.40
N LEU A 22 33.95 -32.18 -4.43
CA LEU A 22 35.04 -32.03 -3.47
C LEU A 22 35.57 -30.60 -3.53
N VAL A 23 35.25 -29.80 -2.52
CA VAL A 23 35.94 -28.55 -2.22
C VAL A 23 36.84 -28.83 -1.02
N THR A 24 38.15 -28.79 -1.23
CA THR A 24 39.15 -28.85 -0.17
C THR A 24 39.13 -27.54 0.62
N LEU A 25 38.45 -27.53 1.76
CA LEU A 25 38.47 -26.43 2.73
C LEU A 25 39.39 -26.81 3.89
N THR A 26 40.49 -26.08 4.04
CA THR A 26 41.33 -26.10 5.23
C THR A 26 40.59 -25.43 6.40
N GLY A 27 39.81 -26.22 7.13
CA GLY A 27 39.24 -25.87 8.43
C GLY A 27 39.93 -26.69 9.54
N SER A 28 39.92 -26.14 10.75
CA SER A 28 40.51 -26.74 11.96
C SER A 28 40.19 -28.22 12.09
N ALA A 29 41.23 -29.06 12.16
CA ALA A 29 41.11 -30.50 12.23
C ALA A 29 40.46 -30.92 13.56
N HIS A 30 39.18 -31.27 13.51
CA HIS A 30 38.57 -32.15 14.51
C HIS A 30 39.07 -33.58 14.29
N ALA A 31 39.18 -34.37 15.37
CA ALA A 31 39.52 -35.80 15.30
C ALA A 31 38.73 -36.48 14.17
N ALA A 32 39.40 -37.33 13.37
CA ALA A 32 38.93 -37.78 12.06
C ALA A 32 37.42 -38.06 12.05
N ASP A 33 36.70 -37.24 11.28
CA ASP A 33 35.27 -37.35 11.03
C ASP A 33 34.99 -38.69 10.28
N VAL A 34 34.86 -39.77 11.06
CA VAL A 34 34.66 -41.13 10.56
C VAL A 34 33.34 -41.66 11.10
N LEU A 35 32.52 -42.20 10.21
CA LEU A 35 31.31 -42.91 10.61
C LEU A 35 31.68 -44.29 11.14
N GLY A 36 31.19 -44.63 12.33
CA GLY A 36 31.24 -45.98 12.86
C GLY A 36 30.50 -46.93 11.93
N GLN A 37 30.94 -48.19 11.87
CA GLN A 37 30.43 -49.18 10.91
C GLN A 37 28.91 -49.36 10.99
N ALA A 38 28.33 -49.33 12.19
CA ALA A 38 26.88 -49.44 12.39
C ALA A 38 26.12 -48.25 11.78
N VAL A 39 26.49 -47.02 12.15
CA VAL A 39 25.88 -45.78 11.64
C VAL A 39 26.08 -45.66 10.12
N GLY A 40 27.29 -45.92 9.62
CA GLY A 40 27.61 -45.83 8.20
C GLY A 40 26.78 -46.79 7.35
N LYS A 41 26.58 -48.04 7.81
CA LYS A 41 25.76 -49.03 7.13
C LYS A 41 24.30 -48.56 7.01
N ASP A 42 23.72 -48.06 8.10
CA ASP A 42 22.33 -47.63 8.13
C ASP A 42 22.11 -46.35 7.30
N LEU A 43 23.06 -45.42 7.31
CA LEU A 43 23.00 -44.23 6.45
C LEU A 43 23.15 -44.56 4.96
N GLN A 44 23.95 -45.56 4.59
CA GLN A 44 24.04 -46.04 3.21
C GLN A 44 22.73 -46.66 2.73
N GLN A 45 22.04 -47.41 3.61
CA GLN A 45 20.70 -47.92 3.33
C GLN A 45 19.69 -46.78 3.18
N ALA A 46 19.74 -45.77 4.06
CA ALA A 46 18.89 -44.59 3.98
C ALA A 46 19.08 -43.85 2.64
N GLN A 47 20.33 -43.62 2.23
CA GLN A 47 20.66 -42.98 0.95
C GLN A 47 20.12 -43.76 -0.26
N SER A 48 20.26 -45.09 -0.23
CA SER A 48 19.81 -45.97 -1.31
C SER A 48 18.28 -45.99 -1.40
N ALA A 49 17.60 -46.07 -0.25
CA ALA A 49 16.15 -46.00 -0.17
C ALA A 49 15.61 -44.62 -0.58
N LEU A 50 16.31 -43.54 -0.23
CA LEU A 50 15.97 -42.18 -0.65
C LEU A 50 16.08 -42.02 -2.17
N GLY A 51 17.16 -42.52 -2.78
CA GLY A 51 17.32 -42.54 -4.24
C GLY A 51 16.22 -43.33 -4.95
N ALA A 52 15.73 -44.40 -4.32
CA ALA A 52 14.58 -45.17 -4.79
C ALA A 52 13.21 -44.56 -4.41
N LYS A 53 13.17 -43.33 -3.87
CA LYS A 53 11.96 -42.64 -3.36
C LYS A 53 11.15 -43.46 -2.34
N SER A 54 11.79 -44.43 -1.69
CA SER A 54 11.21 -45.29 -0.67
C SER A 54 11.31 -44.59 0.69
N TYR A 55 10.60 -43.47 0.85
CA TYR A 55 10.78 -42.56 1.99
C TYR A 55 10.58 -43.21 3.36
N GLY A 56 9.62 -44.12 3.49
CA GLY A 56 9.40 -44.87 4.75
C GLY A 56 10.59 -45.76 5.11
N LYS A 57 11.18 -46.46 4.13
CA LYS A 57 12.40 -47.27 4.33
C LYS A 57 13.60 -46.39 4.62
N ALA A 58 13.72 -45.25 3.94
CA ALA A 58 14.79 -44.31 4.17
C ALA A 58 14.73 -43.75 5.61
N MET A 59 13.56 -43.32 6.08
CA MET A 59 13.40 -42.81 7.45
C MET A 59 13.64 -43.89 8.50
N ALA A 60 13.15 -45.12 8.30
CA ALA A 60 13.42 -46.23 9.21
C ALA A 60 14.93 -46.53 9.34
N ALA A 61 15.69 -46.43 8.24
CA ALA A 61 17.14 -46.57 8.27
C ALA A 61 17.83 -45.40 8.98
N VAL A 62 17.31 -44.16 8.83
CA VAL A 62 17.79 -43.01 9.62
C VAL A 62 17.52 -43.23 11.12
N ASP A 63 16.35 -43.71 11.49
CA ASP A 63 16.00 -43.99 12.90
C ASP A 63 16.85 -45.12 13.49
N ALA A 64 17.20 -46.13 12.69
CA ALA A 64 18.14 -47.19 13.09
C ALA A 64 19.54 -46.63 13.37
N ALA A 65 20.05 -45.77 12.48
CA ALA A 65 21.32 -45.08 12.68
C ALA A 65 21.30 -44.23 13.96
N ASP A 66 20.18 -43.55 14.23
CA ASP A 66 19.99 -42.70 15.42
C ASP A 66 19.83 -43.52 16.72
N ALA A 67 19.44 -44.80 16.64
CA ALA A 67 19.33 -45.67 17.81
C ALA A 67 20.69 -46.18 18.33
N VAL A 68 21.78 -46.02 17.56
CA VAL A 68 23.13 -46.43 17.97
C VAL A 68 23.56 -45.67 19.23
N LYS A 69 24.10 -46.39 20.22
CA LYS A 69 24.63 -45.80 21.47
C LYS A 69 26.06 -45.30 21.27
N GLY A 70 26.45 -44.24 21.99
CA GLY A 70 27.82 -43.71 21.96
C GLY A 70 28.21 -43.02 20.66
N LYS A 71 27.24 -42.48 19.90
CA LYS A 71 27.48 -41.72 18.67
C LYS A 71 28.36 -40.51 18.94
N THR A 72 29.25 -40.24 18.02
CA THR A 72 30.02 -39.00 17.96
C THR A 72 29.16 -37.81 17.53
N ASP A 73 29.65 -36.60 17.77
CA ASP A 73 29.02 -35.37 17.26
C ASP A 73 28.96 -35.36 15.73
N TYR A 74 29.97 -35.95 15.07
CA TYR A 74 30.00 -36.08 13.61
C TYR A 74 28.90 -37.01 13.11
N GLU A 75 28.76 -38.20 13.69
CA GLU A 75 27.70 -39.15 13.33
C GLU A 75 26.31 -38.56 13.57
N SER A 76 26.10 -37.91 14.72
CA SER A 76 24.83 -37.23 15.03
C SER A 76 24.51 -36.14 14.01
N TYR A 77 25.53 -35.39 13.57
CA TYR A 77 25.40 -34.38 12.52
C TYR A 77 25.04 -35.01 11.16
N THR A 78 25.71 -36.08 10.73
CA THR A 78 25.43 -36.76 9.47
C THR A 78 24.04 -37.43 9.47
N ILE A 79 23.63 -38.02 10.59
CA ILE A 79 22.28 -38.56 10.77
C ILE A 79 21.24 -37.44 10.61
N ALA A 80 21.46 -36.27 11.22
CA ALA A 80 20.56 -35.13 11.06
C ALA A 80 20.50 -34.62 9.61
N GLN A 81 21.62 -34.63 8.87
CA GLN A 81 21.62 -34.28 7.44
C GLN A 81 20.77 -35.25 6.62
N MET A 82 20.93 -36.56 6.83
CA MET A 82 20.12 -37.57 6.15
C MET A 82 18.64 -37.46 6.54
N ARG A 83 18.35 -37.28 7.84
CA ARG A 83 16.99 -37.07 8.35
C ARG A 83 16.32 -35.88 7.66
N ALA A 84 17.02 -34.75 7.56
CA ALA A 84 16.53 -33.55 6.87
C ALA A 84 16.25 -33.82 5.39
N ALA A 85 17.16 -34.51 4.69
CA ALA A 85 17.01 -34.82 3.27
C ALA A 85 15.81 -35.74 2.99
N VAL A 86 15.65 -36.81 3.80
CA VAL A 86 14.52 -37.73 3.68
C VAL A 86 13.21 -37.01 3.99
N ALA A 87 13.14 -36.27 5.11
CA ALA A 87 11.94 -35.59 5.55
C ALA A 87 11.49 -34.48 4.58
N ALA A 88 12.44 -33.70 4.04
CA ALA A 88 12.13 -32.67 3.06
C ALA A 88 11.57 -33.25 1.75
N GLN A 89 12.11 -34.38 1.27
CA GLN A 89 11.64 -35.03 0.05
C GLN A 89 10.33 -35.83 0.24
N SER A 90 10.09 -36.35 1.44
CA SER A 90 8.86 -37.06 1.77
C SER A 90 7.68 -36.13 2.06
N GLY A 91 7.93 -34.84 2.26
CA GLY A 91 6.93 -33.87 2.70
C GLY A 91 6.66 -33.88 4.21
N ASP A 92 7.43 -34.65 4.99
CA ASP A 92 7.35 -34.65 6.46
C ASP A 92 7.96 -33.36 7.04
N THR A 93 7.13 -32.32 7.07
CA THR A 93 7.55 -30.99 7.50
C THR A 93 7.99 -30.96 8.96
N ALA A 94 7.35 -31.73 9.84
CA ALA A 94 7.69 -31.76 11.25
C ALA A 94 9.05 -32.42 11.49
N ALA A 95 9.33 -33.54 10.83
CA ALA A 95 10.64 -34.19 10.92
C ALA A 95 11.75 -33.35 10.29
N ALA A 96 11.47 -32.66 9.17
CA ALA A 96 12.43 -31.79 8.50
C ALA A 96 12.82 -30.60 9.39
N ILE A 97 11.84 -29.93 10.02
CA ILE A 97 12.09 -28.80 10.94
C ILE A 97 12.98 -29.24 12.11
N LYS A 98 12.67 -30.37 12.76
CA LYS A 98 13.48 -30.90 13.87
C LYS A 98 14.92 -31.23 13.44
N ALA A 99 15.08 -31.83 12.26
CA ALA A 99 16.40 -32.14 11.73
C ALA A 99 17.19 -30.85 11.42
N TYR A 100 16.54 -29.83 10.85
CA TYR A 100 17.16 -28.52 10.63
C TYR A 100 17.53 -27.82 11.94
N ASP A 101 16.77 -27.93 13.02
CA ASP A 101 17.14 -27.34 14.32
C ASP A 101 18.46 -27.91 14.83
N VAL A 102 18.66 -29.23 14.71
CA VAL A 102 19.94 -29.89 15.06
C VAL A 102 21.07 -29.34 14.20
N LEU A 103 20.86 -29.24 12.88
CA LEU A 103 21.88 -28.74 11.97
C LEU A 103 22.20 -27.26 12.21
N ILE A 104 21.21 -26.40 12.42
CA ILE A 104 21.43 -24.96 12.65
C ILE A 104 22.19 -24.72 13.96
N ASN A 105 21.94 -25.52 15.00
CA ASN A 105 22.63 -25.39 16.28
C ASN A 105 24.03 -26.00 16.29
N SER A 106 24.36 -26.85 15.33
CA SER A 106 25.70 -27.43 15.20
C SER A 106 26.77 -26.37 14.85
N PRO A 107 27.95 -26.40 15.50
CA PRO A 107 29.09 -25.58 15.08
C PRO A 107 29.68 -26.05 13.74
N ARG A 108 29.37 -27.29 13.31
CA ARG A 108 29.84 -27.87 12.04
C ARG A 108 29.11 -27.30 10.82
N THR A 109 27.96 -26.65 11.01
CA THR A 109 27.19 -26.07 9.90
C THR A 109 27.72 -24.69 9.53
N PRO A 110 28.14 -24.45 8.28
CA PRO A 110 28.57 -23.13 7.83
C PRO A 110 27.47 -22.09 8.01
N LYS A 111 27.84 -20.85 8.36
CA LYS A 111 26.88 -19.74 8.56
C LYS A 111 25.90 -19.60 7.40
N ALA A 112 26.38 -19.59 6.16
CA ALA A 112 25.51 -19.49 4.97
C ALA A 112 24.49 -20.64 4.88
N ALA A 113 24.89 -21.87 5.22
CA ALA A 113 23.99 -23.03 5.23
C ALA A 113 22.94 -22.91 6.33
N LYS A 114 23.29 -22.40 7.52
CA LYS A 114 22.30 -22.09 8.58
C LYS A 114 21.23 -21.12 8.09
N GLY A 115 21.62 -20.07 7.38
CA GLY A 115 20.68 -19.12 6.77
C GLY A 115 19.73 -19.78 5.77
N GLN A 116 20.24 -20.65 4.89
CA GLN A 116 19.41 -21.42 3.95
C GLN A 116 18.46 -22.38 4.66
N MET A 117 18.90 -23.04 5.74
CA MET A 117 18.06 -23.93 6.55
C MET A 117 16.93 -23.16 7.24
N LEU A 118 17.18 -21.97 7.77
CA LEU A 118 16.14 -21.10 8.35
C LEU A 118 15.09 -20.71 7.29
N MET A 119 15.52 -20.32 6.09
CA MET A 119 14.59 -20.04 4.98
C MET A 119 13.74 -21.27 4.63
N ALA A 120 14.35 -22.46 4.60
CA ALA A 120 13.66 -23.71 4.31
C ALA A 120 12.64 -24.06 5.40
N GLN A 121 13.03 -24.01 6.68
CA GLN A 121 12.12 -24.22 7.82
C GLN A 121 10.91 -23.30 7.74
N ALA A 122 11.13 -22.00 7.53
CA ALA A 122 10.06 -21.02 7.41
C ALA A 122 9.14 -21.31 6.23
N SER A 123 9.70 -21.59 5.05
CA SER A 123 8.92 -21.87 3.83
C SER A 123 8.10 -23.16 3.94
N MET A 124 8.67 -24.21 4.54
CA MET A 124 7.97 -25.47 4.77
C MET A 124 6.82 -25.29 5.76
N ALA A 125 7.06 -24.61 6.89
CA ALA A 125 6.03 -24.30 7.87
C ALA A 125 4.90 -23.44 7.27
N TYR A 126 5.26 -22.42 6.48
CA TYR A 126 4.30 -21.56 5.77
C TYR A 126 3.46 -22.36 4.76
N GLY A 127 4.09 -23.21 3.95
CA GLY A 127 3.42 -24.08 2.98
C GLY A 127 2.47 -25.09 3.65
N ALA A 128 2.85 -25.58 4.83
CA ALA A 128 2.01 -26.42 5.68
C ALA A 128 0.91 -25.63 6.42
N LYS A 129 0.77 -24.32 6.16
CA LYS A 129 -0.14 -23.37 6.82
C LYS A 129 0.06 -23.27 8.34
N ASN A 130 1.21 -23.73 8.84
CA ASN A 130 1.61 -23.57 10.24
C ASN A 130 2.38 -22.25 10.39
N TYR A 131 1.64 -21.14 10.33
CA TYR A 131 2.22 -19.79 10.37
C TYR A 131 2.94 -19.50 11.69
N ALA A 132 2.46 -20.07 12.81
CA ALA A 132 3.13 -19.97 14.11
C ALA A 132 4.55 -20.54 14.07
N ALA A 133 4.73 -21.70 13.41
CA ALA A 133 6.05 -22.32 13.26
C ALA A 133 6.94 -21.62 12.22
N ALA A 134 6.36 -20.87 11.28
CA ALA A 134 7.11 -20.14 10.27
C ALA A 134 7.74 -18.84 10.81
N ILE A 135 7.16 -18.22 11.85
CA ILE A 135 7.63 -16.94 12.39
C ILE A 135 9.04 -17.02 12.98
N PRO A 136 9.37 -17.90 13.96
CA PRO A 136 10.68 -17.91 14.60
C PRO A 136 11.87 -18.06 13.65
N PRO A 137 11.88 -19.00 12.66
CA PRO A 137 12.99 -19.11 11.73
C PRO A 137 13.07 -17.88 10.80
N THR A 138 11.94 -17.25 10.47
CA THR A 138 11.91 -16.02 9.67
C THR A 138 12.51 -14.82 10.40
N GLU A 139 12.09 -14.57 11.65
CA GLU A 139 12.65 -13.51 12.49
C GLU A 139 14.14 -13.73 12.75
N ARG A 140 14.54 -14.98 13.03
CA ARG A 140 15.95 -15.33 13.23
C ARG A 140 16.76 -15.08 11.96
N TYR A 141 16.24 -15.44 10.79
CA TYR A 141 16.90 -15.15 9.53
C TYR A 141 17.12 -13.64 9.35
N LEU A 142 16.05 -12.83 9.51
CA LEU A 142 16.12 -11.38 9.30
C LEU A 142 17.11 -10.70 10.26
N ARG A 143 17.19 -11.19 11.49
CA ARG A 143 18.12 -10.68 12.52
C ARG A 143 19.58 -11.08 12.29
N GLU A 144 19.85 -12.33 11.88
CA GLU A 144 21.22 -12.85 11.77
C GLU A 144 21.86 -12.66 10.39
N TYR A 145 21.04 -12.55 9.33
CA TYR A 145 21.48 -12.51 7.93
C TYR A 145 21.07 -11.23 7.19
N GLY A 146 20.17 -10.43 7.78
CA GLY A 146 19.74 -9.15 7.26
C GLY A 146 18.45 -9.22 6.43
N ALA A 147 18.10 -8.09 5.81
CA ALA A 147 16.85 -7.93 5.09
C ALA A 147 16.81 -8.76 3.79
N ASP A 148 15.86 -9.69 3.70
CA ASP A 148 15.45 -10.35 2.46
C ASP A 148 13.96 -10.04 2.22
N PRO A 149 13.57 -9.42 1.08
CA PRO A 149 12.19 -9.02 0.83
C PRO A 149 11.17 -10.17 0.86
N ARG A 150 11.58 -11.39 0.53
CA ARG A 150 10.71 -12.59 0.55
C ARG A 150 10.45 -13.02 1.99
N MET A 151 11.50 -13.02 2.81
CA MET A 151 11.40 -13.36 4.24
C MET A 151 10.58 -12.31 5.00
N GLN A 152 10.77 -11.01 4.70
CA GLN A 152 9.94 -9.94 5.28
C GLN A 152 8.47 -10.08 4.89
N THR A 153 8.19 -10.33 3.61
CA THR A 153 6.81 -10.51 3.12
C THR A 153 6.15 -11.73 3.78
N MET A 154 6.87 -12.85 3.90
CA MET A 154 6.39 -14.04 4.59
C MET A 154 6.11 -13.76 6.06
N LEU A 155 6.96 -13.01 6.76
CA LEU A 155 6.74 -12.64 8.16
C LEU A 155 5.43 -11.87 8.34
N ILE A 156 5.21 -10.82 7.52
CA ILE A 156 3.98 -10.03 7.53
C ILE A 156 2.76 -10.92 7.29
N GLN A 157 2.83 -11.79 6.28
CA GLN A 157 1.75 -12.72 5.95
C GLN A 157 1.47 -13.69 7.10
N CYS A 158 2.50 -14.22 7.77
CA CYS A 158 2.32 -15.12 8.91
C CYS A 158 1.59 -14.46 10.07
N TYR A 159 1.93 -13.21 10.40
CA TYR A 159 1.21 -12.45 11.43
C TYR A 159 -0.22 -12.16 10.99
N TYR A 160 -0.40 -11.69 9.75
CA TYR A 160 -1.71 -11.32 9.21
C TYR A 160 -2.68 -12.51 9.20
N LEU A 161 -2.23 -13.67 8.75
CA LEU A 161 -3.02 -14.90 8.68
C LEU A 161 -3.36 -15.47 10.06
N GLN A 162 -2.59 -15.12 11.09
CA GLN A 162 -2.88 -15.43 12.49
C GLN A 162 -3.67 -14.34 13.21
N GLN A 163 -4.06 -13.27 12.50
CA GLN A 163 -4.72 -12.10 13.08
C GLN A 163 -3.89 -11.45 14.21
N ASP A 164 -2.58 -11.63 14.20
CA ASP A 164 -1.66 -10.86 15.03
C ASP A 164 -1.49 -9.48 14.39
N TRP A 165 -2.46 -8.60 14.64
CA TRP A 165 -2.49 -7.27 14.05
C TRP A 165 -1.32 -6.41 14.51
N LYS A 166 -0.84 -6.59 15.75
CA LYS A 166 0.33 -5.87 16.26
C LYS A 166 1.62 -6.32 15.56
N GLY A 167 1.82 -7.62 15.40
CA GLY A 167 2.94 -8.17 14.63
C GLY A 167 2.88 -7.77 13.16
N THR A 168 1.69 -7.79 12.56
CA THR A 168 1.46 -7.36 11.17
C THR A 168 1.83 -5.91 10.98
N ALA A 169 1.30 -5.00 11.81
CA ALA A 169 1.55 -3.57 11.71
C ALA A 169 3.04 -3.26 11.84
N LYS A 170 3.70 -3.81 12.87
CA LYS A 170 5.14 -3.63 13.08
C LYS A 170 5.96 -4.10 11.88
N ALA A 171 5.78 -5.34 11.44
CA ALA A 171 6.58 -5.92 10.36
C ALA A 171 6.32 -5.21 9.01
N ALA A 172 5.07 -4.84 8.74
CA ALA A 172 4.71 -4.16 7.49
C ALA A 172 5.20 -2.71 7.48
N GLN A 173 5.09 -1.97 8.59
CA GLN A 173 5.58 -0.60 8.69
C GLN A 173 7.10 -0.53 8.50
N GLU A 174 7.87 -1.40 9.17
CA GLU A 174 9.33 -1.46 9.00
C GLU A 174 9.74 -1.69 7.54
N GLN A 175 9.04 -2.58 6.82
CA GLN A 175 9.30 -2.84 5.41
C GLN A 175 8.89 -1.67 4.49
N VAL A 176 7.73 -1.06 4.75
CA VAL A 176 7.23 0.12 4.02
C VAL A 176 8.21 1.27 4.16
N ASP A 177 8.64 1.59 5.37
CA ASP A 177 9.59 2.68 5.67
C ASP A 177 10.94 2.44 4.99
N ALA A 178 11.47 1.22 5.09
CA ALA A 178 12.71 0.86 4.41
C ALA A 178 12.60 1.00 2.89
N THR A 179 11.44 0.64 2.31
CA THR A 179 11.20 0.75 0.87
C THR A 179 11.11 2.21 0.42
N ILE A 180 10.39 3.06 1.17
CA ILE A 180 10.29 4.49 0.92
C ILE A 180 11.67 5.15 1.05
N LYS A 181 12.42 4.85 2.11
CA LYS A 181 13.77 5.37 2.34
C LYS A 181 14.74 4.97 1.22
N ALA A 182 14.54 3.80 0.62
CA ALA A 182 15.29 3.34 -0.55
C ALA A 182 14.84 3.98 -1.88
N GLY A 183 13.92 4.95 -1.86
CA GLY A 183 13.38 5.60 -3.06
C GLY A 183 12.49 4.70 -3.91
N LYS A 184 12.00 3.59 -3.35
CA LYS A 184 11.15 2.61 -4.03
C LYS A 184 9.70 2.75 -3.62
N VAL A 185 8.80 2.20 -4.44
CA VAL A 185 7.36 2.15 -4.16
C VAL A 185 7.06 0.92 -3.30
N PRO A 186 6.49 1.07 -2.08
CA PRO A 186 6.04 -0.05 -1.26
C PRO A 186 4.98 -0.87 -1.98
N ALA A 187 4.98 -2.20 -1.79
CA ALA A 187 4.01 -3.05 -2.47
C ALA A 187 2.58 -2.80 -1.97
N GLU A 188 1.61 -2.72 -2.90
CA GLU A 188 0.21 -2.42 -2.60
C GLU A 188 -0.39 -3.34 -1.53
N ASN A 189 -0.12 -4.64 -1.65
CA ASN A 189 -0.62 -5.64 -0.70
C ASN A 189 -0.08 -5.43 0.72
N GLN A 190 1.17 -4.96 0.88
CA GLN A 190 1.75 -4.66 2.19
C GLN A 190 1.07 -3.45 2.83
N LEU A 191 0.83 -2.40 2.06
CA LEU A 191 0.08 -1.23 2.52
C LEU A 191 -1.38 -1.58 2.87
N GLN A 192 -2.03 -2.47 2.11
CA GLN A 192 -3.37 -2.98 2.44
C GLN A 192 -3.40 -3.78 3.75
N MET A 193 -2.43 -4.68 3.95
CA MET A 193 -2.30 -5.45 5.19
C MET A 193 -2.03 -4.53 6.38
N LEU A 194 -1.17 -3.51 6.21
CA LEU A 194 -0.89 -2.47 7.20
C LEU A 194 -2.17 -1.69 7.58
N ALA A 195 -2.91 -1.19 6.59
CA ALA A 195 -4.18 -0.49 6.82
C ALA A 195 -5.21 -1.36 7.56
N THR A 196 -5.29 -2.65 7.21
CA THR A 196 -6.18 -3.61 7.87
C THR A 196 -5.73 -3.89 9.31
N ALA A 197 -4.43 -4.02 9.56
CA ALA A 197 -3.89 -4.19 10.90
C ALA A 197 -4.25 -3.00 11.80
N TYR A 198 -4.02 -1.77 11.34
CA TYR A 198 -4.38 -0.56 12.09
C TYR A 198 -5.89 -0.40 12.28
N THR A 199 -6.70 -0.79 11.29
CA THR A 199 -8.16 -0.84 11.44
C THR A 199 -8.57 -1.77 12.59
N ASN A 200 -8.00 -2.97 12.69
CA ASN A 200 -8.31 -3.92 13.75
C ASN A 200 -7.73 -3.51 15.12
N LEU A 201 -6.59 -2.81 15.12
CA LEU A 201 -6.02 -2.20 16.32
C LEU A 201 -6.79 -0.96 16.79
N LYS A 202 -7.73 -0.46 15.99
CA LYS A 202 -8.46 0.80 16.22
C LYS A 202 -7.53 2.01 16.31
N ASP A 203 -6.41 1.97 15.60
CA ASP A 203 -5.45 3.06 15.49
C ASP A 203 -5.82 3.93 14.29
N THR A 204 -6.57 5.00 14.54
CA THR A 204 -7.12 5.84 13.48
C THR A 204 -6.05 6.63 12.74
N ASP A 205 -5.02 7.10 13.43
CA ASP A 205 -3.97 7.95 12.85
C ASP A 205 -3.11 7.13 11.90
N ASP A 206 -2.62 5.97 12.37
CA ASP A 206 -1.80 5.09 11.56
C ASP A 206 -2.60 4.43 10.42
N LYS A 207 -3.90 4.12 10.64
CA LYS A 207 -4.82 3.70 9.58
C LYS A 207 -4.88 4.76 8.48
N THR A 208 -5.06 6.03 8.86
CA THR A 208 -5.14 7.15 7.92
C THR A 208 -3.84 7.31 7.16
N HIS A 209 -2.69 7.23 7.85
CA HIS A 209 -1.37 7.26 7.21
C HIS A 209 -1.20 6.15 6.17
N ALA A 210 -1.60 4.92 6.49
CA ALA A 210 -1.55 3.80 5.54
C ALA A 210 -2.42 4.05 4.30
N TYR A 211 -3.62 4.62 4.46
CA TYR A 211 -4.46 5.01 3.31
C TYR A 211 -3.90 6.20 2.52
N VAL A 212 -3.22 7.16 3.15
CA VAL A 212 -2.49 8.23 2.46
C VAL A 212 -1.40 7.63 1.56
N LEU A 213 -0.64 6.65 2.05
CA LEU A 213 0.36 5.94 1.24
C LEU A 213 -0.29 5.16 0.09
N LEU A 214 -1.40 4.46 0.35
CA LEU A 214 -2.18 3.76 -0.70
C LEU A 214 -2.69 4.72 -1.78
N ALA A 215 -3.24 5.87 -1.38
CA ALA A 215 -3.71 6.91 -2.30
C ALA A 215 -2.53 7.52 -3.09
N LYS A 216 -1.40 7.80 -2.43
CA LYS A 216 -0.17 8.33 -3.04
C LYS A 216 0.38 7.41 -4.15
N TYR A 217 0.57 6.14 -3.83
CA TYR A 217 1.26 5.20 -4.72
C TYR A 217 0.33 4.45 -5.67
N TYR A 218 -0.92 4.18 -5.25
CA TYR A 218 -1.85 3.31 -5.97
C TYR A 218 -3.18 3.97 -6.35
N SER A 219 -3.55 5.11 -5.76
CA SER A 219 -4.58 6.07 -6.23
C SER A 219 -5.89 5.43 -6.79
N LYS A 220 -6.35 4.34 -6.19
CA LYS A 220 -7.63 3.70 -6.56
C LYS A 220 -8.79 4.43 -5.88
N PRO A 221 -9.98 4.47 -6.50
CA PRO A 221 -11.16 5.09 -5.88
C PRO A 221 -11.45 4.56 -4.47
N ASP A 222 -11.27 3.26 -4.24
CA ASP A 222 -11.53 2.66 -2.91
C ASP A 222 -10.64 3.24 -1.80
N TYR A 223 -9.38 3.58 -2.08
CA TYR A 223 -8.49 4.19 -1.08
C TYR A 223 -8.84 5.64 -0.80
N TRP A 224 -9.17 6.38 -1.86
CA TRP A 224 -9.67 7.75 -1.73
C TRP A 224 -11.00 7.78 -0.99
N SER A 225 -11.89 6.81 -1.22
CA SER A 225 -13.15 6.69 -0.51
C SER A 225 -12.94 6.54 0.99
N MET A 226 -11.91 5.80 1.42
CA MET A 226 -11.58 5.64 2.85
C MET A 226 -11.08 6.95 3.47
N LEU A 227 -10.23 7.70 2.77
CA LEU A 227 -9.75 9.01 3.26
C LEU A 227 -10.87 10.06 3.29
N ILE A 228 -11.72 10.09 2.27
CA ILE A 228 -12.80 11.07 2.14
C ILE A 228 -13.94 10.78 3.11
N HIS A 229 -14.23 9.50 3.40
CA HIS A 229 -15.31 9.12 4.31
C HIS A 229 -15.17 9.80 5.68
N ASP A 230 -13.99 9.72 6.29
CA ASP A 230 -13.75 10.27 7.62
C ASP A 230 -13.84 11.82 7.61
N LEU A 231 -13.43 12.45 6.51
CA LEU A 231 -13.57 13.89 6.29
C LEU A 231 -15.04 14.33 6.16
N VAL A 232 -15.85 13.59 5.41
CA VAL A 232 -17.30 13.87 5.24
C VAL A 232 -18.07 13.61 6.53
N ALA A 233 -17.67 12.61 7.32
CA ALA A 233 -18.29 12.28 8.59
C ALA A 233 -17.96 13.30 9.71
N ASN A 234 -16.99 14.20 9.49
CA ASN A 234 -16.59 15.20 10.48
C ASN A 234 -17.71 16.26 10.67
N PRO A 235 -18.32 16.37 11.87
CA PRO A 235 -19.42 17.32 12.11
C PRO A 235 -19.00 18.79 12.02
N ASN A 236 -17.69 19.07 12.05
CA ASN A 236 -17.14 20.42 11.92
C ASN A 236 -16.85 20.80 10.46
N LEU A 237 -17.11 19.92 9.48
CA LEU A 237 -16.95 20.24 8.07
C LEU A 237 -17.96 21.34 7.69
N SER A 238 -17.45 22.54 7.42
CA SER A 238 -18.32 23.67 7.11
C SER A 238 -19.04 23.47 5.77
N PRO A 239 -20.30 23.95 5.62
CA PRO A 239 -21.05 23.78 4.36
C PRO A 239 -20.31 24.25 3.09
N PRO A 240 -19.52 25.33 3.10
CA PRO A 240 -18.71 25.72 1.93
C PRO A 240 -17.61 24.72 1.56
N LEU A 241 -17.04 23.98 2.53
CA LEU A 241 -15.99 23.00 2.25
C LEU A 241 -16.52 21.75 1.54
N VAL A 242 -17.80 21.43 1.72
CA VAL A 242 -18.46 20.29 1.06
C VAL A 242 -18.27 20.34 -0.45
N PHE A 243 -18.35 21.52 -1.07
CA PHE A 243 -18.11 21.66 -2.51
C PHE A 243 -16.71 21.19 -2.95
N TYR A 244 -15.68 21.51 -2.17
CA TYR A 244 -14.30 21.11 -2.47
C TYR A 244 -14.05 19.62 -2.18
N VAL A 245 -14.80 19.03 -1.25
CA VAL A 245 -14.80 17.58 -1.02
C VAL A 245 -15.51 16.85 -2.16
N GLU A 246 -16.64 17.35 -2.66
CA GLU A 246 -17.33 16.77 -3.81
C GLU A 246 -16.47 16.80 -5.08
N ARG A 247 -15.77 17.91 -5.32
CA ARG A 247 -14.77 17.98 -6.38
C ARG A 247 -13.64 16.97 -6.20
N LEU A 248 -13.22 16.70 -4.96
CA LEU A 248 -12.20 15.69 -4.68
C LEU A 248 -12.75 14.28 -4.96
N ARG A 249 -13.99 14.00 -4.57
CA ARG A 249 -14.69 12.75 -4.91
C ARG A 249 -14.76 12.56 -6.41
N LEU A 250 -15.05 13.62 -7.18
CA LEU A 250 -15.06 13.57 -8.64
C LEU A 250 -13.67 13.24 -9.19
N ALA A 251 -12.66 14.01 -8.80
CA ALA A 251 -11.29 13.88 -9.32
C ALA A 251 -10.63 12.53 -8.98
N THR A 252 -11.08 11.88 -7.91
CA THR A 252 -10.61 10.56 -7.46
C THR A 252 -11.48 9.40 -7.98
N GLY A 253 -12.55 9.70 -8.71
CA GLY A 253 -13.49 8.71 -9.24
C GLY A 253 -14.41 8.08 -8.19
N VAL A 254 -14.52 8.66 -7.00
CA VAL A 254 -15.43 8.25 -5.91
C VAL A 254 -16.87 8.75 -6.15
N LEU A 255 -17.05 9.84 -6.90
CA LEU A 255 -18.35 10.40 -7.23
C LEU A 255 -19.06 9.56 -8.31
N LYS A 256 -20.16 8.89 -7.96
CA LYS A 256 -20.87 7.93 -8.85
C LYS A 256 -22.34 8.24 -9.11
N ASN A 257 -22.99 9.05 -8.29
CA ASN A 257 -24.44 9.27 -8.37
C ASN A 257 -24.75 10.54 -9.19
N PRO A 258 -25.72 10.52 -10.11
CA PRO A 258 -26.15 11.71 -10.85
C PRO A 258 -26.59 12.87 -9.95
N SER A 259 -27.27 12.57 -8.83
CA SER A 259 -27.70 13.58 -7.85
C SER A 259 -26.53 14.39 -7.28
N ASP A 260 -25.40 13.74 -7.02
CA ASP A 260 -24.24 14.41 -6.44
C ASP A 260 -23.64 15.44 -7.43
N TYR A 261 -23.74 15.20 -8.75
CA TYR A 261 -23.35 16.17 -9.77
C TYR A 261 -24.30 17.37 -9.84
N GLN A 262 -25.60 17.13 -9.68
CA GLN A 262 -26.58 18.22 -9.63
C GLN A 262 -26.31 19.10 -8.41
N ASP A 263 -26.19 18.53 -7.21
CA ASP A 263 -25.91 19.26 -5.98
C ASP A 263 -24.59 20.05 -6.07
N MET A 264 -23.54 19.44 -6.62
CA MET A 264 -22.26 20.11 -6.83
C MET A 264 -22.37 21.27 -7.84
N GLY A 265 -23.11 21.07 -8.93
CA GLY A 265 -23.38 22.11 -9.93
C GLY A 265 -24.18 23.28 -9.36
N GLU A 266 -25.22 23.01 -8.59
CA GLU A 266 -26.05 24.02 -7.93
C GLU A 266 -25.21 24.85 -6.94
N ARG A 267 -24.36 24.20 -6.13
CA ARG A 267 -23.43 24.89 -5.22
C ARG A 267 -22.45 25.80 -5.99
N ALA A 268 -21.87 25.32 -7.09
CA ALA A 268 -20.98 26.15 -7.91
C ALA A 268 -21.71 27.37 -8.51
N VAL A 269 -22.96 27.21 -8.96
CA VAL A 269 -23.80 28.33 -9.42
C VAL A 269 -24.08 29.31 -8.28
N GLN A 270 -24.43 28.84 -7.08
CA GLN A 270 -24.66 29.69 -5.90
C GLN A 270 -23.40 30.47 -5.47
N MET A 271 -22.21 29.89 -5.70
CA MET A 271 -20.92 30.56 -5.48
C MET A 271 -20.57 31.58 -6.58
N GLY A 272 -21.40 31.70 -7.62
CA GLY A 272 -21.14 32.57 -8.79
C GLY A 272 -20.05 32.02 -9.72
N LEU A 273 -19.85 30.70 -9.74
CA LEU A 273 -18.85 30.01 -10.56
C LEU A 273 -19.56 29.10 -11.59
N SER A 274 -20.52 29.63 -12.35
CA SER A 274 -21.34 28.80 -13.24
C SER A 274 -20.53 28.17 -14.38
N GLN A 275 -19.42 28.79 -14.80
CA GLN A 275 -18.50 28.15 -15.75
C GLN A 275 -17.83 26.90 -15.16
N LEU A 276 -17.48 26.91 -13.87
CA LEU A 276 -16.97 25.72 -13.18
C LEU A 276 -18.07 24.66 -13.08
N ALA A 277 -19.30 25.05 -12.72
CA ALA A 277 -20.44 24.14 -12.71
C ALA A 277 -20.62 23.42 -14.06
N LEU A 278 -20.58 24.19 -15.17
CA LEU A 278 -20.65 23.63 -16.52
C LEU A 278 -19.52 22.65 -16.80
N ASN A 279 -18.28 23.00 -16.45
CA ASN A 279 -17.11 22.13 -16.63
C ASN A 279 -17.25 20.82 -15.83
N LEU A 280 -17.78 20.87 -14.61
CA LEU A 280 -17.98 19.70 -13.75
C LEU A 280 -19.11 18.79 -14.29
N LEU A 281 -20.22 19.37 -14.75
CA LEU A 281 -21.29 18.60 -15.40
C LEU A 281 -20.79 17.92 -16.67
N ASN A 282 -19.99 18.62 -17.50
CA ASN A 282 -19.37 18.04 -18.68
C ASN A 282 -18.50 16.81 -18.36
N GLN A 283 -17.79 16.81 -17.22
CA GLN A 283 -17.06 15.63 -16.76
C GLN A 283 -18.00 14.47 -16.43
N GLY A 284 -19.15 14.73 -15.81
CA GLY A 284 -20.17 13.71 -15.52
C GLY A 284 -20.77 13.07 -16.78
N TYR A 285 -20.99 13.87 -17.83
CA TYR A 285 -21.36 13.35 -19.16
C TYR A 285 -20.24 12.52 -19.79
N ALA A 286 -18.99 12.99 -19.72
CA ALA A 286 -17.83 12.29 -20.27
C ALA A 286 -17.60 10.93 -19.59
N SER A 287 -17.85 10.84 -18.27
CA SER A 287 -17.78 9.59 -17.50
C SER A 287 -19.06 8.75 -17.59
N LYS A 288 -20.06 9.17 -18.38
CA LYS A 288 -21.37 8.52 -18.56
C LYS A 288 -22.17 8.35 -17.27
N VAL A 289 -21.89 9.16 -16.24
CA VAL A 289 -22.72 9.21 -15.03
C VAL A 289 -23.97 10.04 -15.30
N LEU A 290 -23.84 11.12 -16.06
CA LEU A 290 -24.95 11.95 -16.52
C LEU A 290 -25.35 11.61 -17.95
N GLY A 291 -26.60 11.95 -18.31
CA GLY A 291 -27.07 11.85 -19.69
C GLY A 291 -27.45 10.43 -20.13
N SER A 292 -27.64 9.52 -19.16
CA SER A 292 -28.10 8.16 -19.41
C SER A 292 -29.16 7.74 -18.39
N GLY A 293 -29.92 6.69 -18.71
CA GLY A 293 -30.94 6.18 -17.81
C GLY A 293 -32.13 7.14 -17.59
N PRO A 294 -32.91 6.94 -16.51
CA PRO A 294 -34.14 7.69 -16.27
C PRO A 294 -33.95 9.20 -16.05
N THR A 295 -32.76 9.63 -15.60
CA THR A 295 -32.47 11.05 -15.31
C THR A 295 -31.91 11.81 -16.51
N ALA A 296 -31.65 11.17 -17.66
CA ALA A 296 -30.98 11.81 -18.80
C ALA A 296 -31.65 13.13 -19.25
N ALA A 297 -32.98 13.18 -19.24
CA ALA A 297 -33.73 14.37 -19.62
C ALA A 297 -33.65 15.50 -18.57
N SER A 298 -33.62 15.18 -17.27
CA SER A 298 -33.42 16.17 -16.20
C SER A 298 -31.98 16.68 -16.20
N ASP A 299 -31.01 15.79 -16.40
CA ASP A 299 -29.59 16.14 -16.49
C ASP A 299 -29.36 17.15 -17.62
N ALA A 300 -29.96 16.90 -18.80
CA ALA A 300 -29.83 17.79 -19.96
C ALA A 300 -30.46 19.17 -19.73
N LYS A 301 -31.61 19.22 -19.05
CA LYS A 301 -32.26 20.49 -18.68
C LYS A 301 -31.40 21.29 -17.71
N PHE A 302 -30.86 20.64 -16.67
CA PHE A 302 -30.01 21.29 -15.69
C PHE A 302 -28.70 21.78 -16.34
N HIS A 303 -28.07 20.95 -17.18
CA HIS A 303 -26.90 21.34 -17.95
C HIS A 303 -27.14 22.58 -18.81
N ALA A 304 -28.26 22.62 -19.56
CA ALA A 304 -28.61 23.77 -20.39
C ALA A 304 -28.84 25.05 -19.56
N PHE A 305 -29.51 24.92 -18.40
CA PHE A 305 -29.69 26.03 -17.46
C PHE A 305 -28.34 26.58 -16.97
N VAL A 306 -27.43 25.70 -16.55
CA VAL A 306 -26.08 26.08 -16.10
C VAL A 306 -25.27 26.72 -17.24
N ALA A 307 -25.38 26.20 -18.46
CA ALA A 307 -24.71 26.76 -19.63
C ALA A 307 -25.19 28.19 -19.95
N GLN A 308 -26.50 28.43 -19.87
CA GLN A 308 -27.07 29.78 -20.04
C GLN A 308 -26.56 30.72 -18.94
N ARG A 309 -26.51 30.26 -17.69
CA ARG A 309 -25.99 31.05 -16.57
C ARG A 309 -24.51 31.38 -16.74
N ALA A 310 -23.69 30.42 -17.15
CA ALA A 310 -22.28 30.62 -17.42
C ALA A 310 -22.04 31.64 -18.55
N ALA A 311 -22.86 31.61 -19.60
CA ALA A 311 -22.79 32.60 -20.68
C ALA A 311 -23.16 34.02 -20.21
N ALA A 312 -24.20 34.15 -19.38
CA ALA A 312 -24.59 35.43 -18.79
C ALA A 312 -23.53 35.98 -17.82
N GLU A 313 -22.94 35.14 -16.98
CA GLU A 313 -21.87 35.55 -16.06
C GLU A 313 -20.60 35.95 -16.83
N ARG A 314 -20.26 35.23 -17.92
CA ARG A 314 -19.15 35.59 -18.79
C ARG A 314 -19.31 36.97 -19.41
N SER A 315 -20.51 37.34 -19.86
CA SER A 315 -20.74 38.66 -20.48
C SER A 315 -20.62 39.80 -19.47
N GLN A 316 -20.95 39.55 -18.19
CA GLN A 316 -20.82 40.52 -17.10
C GLN A 316 -19.43 40.52 -16.44
N LEU A 317 -18.57 39.55 -16.76
CA LEU A 317 -17.26 39.39 -16.14
C LEU A 317 -16.36 40.65 -16.23
N PRO A 318 -16.27 41.38 -17.37
CA PRO A 318 -15.45 42.59 -17.43
C PRO A 318 -15.87 43.64 -16.40
N GLN A 319 -17.18 43.82 -16.20
CA GLN A 319 -17.70 44.76 -15.20
C GLN A 319 -17.39 44.27 -13.77
N ALA A 320 -17.58 42.99 -13.49
CA ALA A 320 -17.28 42.40 -12.19
C ALA A 320 -15.79 42.55 -11.83
N VAL A 321 -14.89 42.31 -12.79
CA VAL A 321 -13.44 42.49 -12.64
C VAL A 321 -13.09 43.95 -12.36
N ALA A 322 -13.69 44.89 -13.09
CA ALA A 322 -13.45 46.32 -12.87
C ALA A 322 -13.90 46.80 -11.48
N GLN A 323 -14.98 46.22 -10.94
CA GLN A 323 -15.54 46.61 -9.63
C GLN A 323 -14.89 45.90 -8.43
N ALA A 324 -14.37 44.69 -8.62
CA ALA A 324 -13.88 43.85 -7.53
C ALA A 324 -12.73 44.46 -6.68
N PRO A 325 -11.74 45.19 -7.24
CA PRO A 325 -10.72 45.85 -6.44
C PRO A 325 -11.27 46.89 -5.47
N SER A 326 -12.37 47.57 -5.83
CA SER A 326 -13.02 48.60 -5.01
C SER A 326 -13.98 48.05 -3.96
N SER A 327 -14.32 46.75 -4.02
CA SER A 327 -15.19 46.12 -3.02
C SER A 327 -14.51 46.06 -1.64
N ALA A 328 -15.28 46.32 -0.58
CA ALA A 328 -14.77 46.19 0.80
C ALA A 328 -14.53 44.73 1.21
N THR A 329 -15.16 43.76 0.53
CA THR A 329 -15.06 42.34 0.87
C THR A 329 -14.09 41.60 -0.04
N ALA A 330 -13.41 40.59 0.51
CA ALA A 330 -12.52 39.70 -0.25
C ALA A 330 -13.26 38.92 -1.35
N GLY A 331 -14.51 38.54 -1.11
CA GLY A 331 -15.29 37.64 -1.95
C GLY A 331 -15.44 38.11 -3.40
N SER A 332 -15.66 39.40 -3.64
CA SER A 332 -15.80 39.93 -5.01
C SER A 332 -14.56 39.68 -5.86
N ALA A 333 -13.36 39.89 -5.30
CA ALA A 333 -12.09 39.67 -6.01
C ALA A 333 -11.77 38.17 -6.16
N LEU A 334 -12.09 37.36 -5.15
CA LEU A 334 -11.93 35.90 -5.22
C LEU A 334 -12.83 35.29 -6.32
N THR A 335 -14.12 35.63 -6.35
CA THR A 335 -15.06 35.07 -7.34
C THR A 335 -14.82 35.63 -8.75
N ALA A 336 -14.61 36.94 -8.91
CA ALA A 336 -14.33 37.52 -10.22
C ALA A 336 -13.00 37.02 -10.80
N GLY A 337 -11.96 36.93 -9.96
CA GLY A 337 -10.65 36.41 -10.36
C GLY A 337 -10.70 34.93 -10.75
N TYR A 338 -11.44 34.10 -9.99
CA TYR A 338 -11.61 32.69 -10.37
C TYR A 338 -12.39 32.55 -11.69
N ASN A 339 -13.43 33.37 -11.91
CA ASN A 339 -14.12 33.38 -13.20
C ASN A 339 -13.21 33.84 -14.36
N GLN A 340 -12.26 34.76 -14.14
CA GLN A 340 -11.24 35.07 -15.15
C GLN A 340 -10.39 33.84 -15.51
N VAL A 341 -9.91 33.09 -14.51
CA VAL A 341 -9.16 31.85 -14.72
C VAL A 341 -9.97 30.84 -15.54
N LEU A 342 -11.22 30.57 -15.15
CA LEU A 342 -12.11 29.63 -15.83
C LEU A 342 -12.46 30.05 -17.27
N ASN A 343 -12.21 31.31 -17.63
CA ASN A 343 -12.41 31.89 -18.96
C ASN A 343 -11.10 32.18 -19.69
N GLY A 344 -9.98 31.60 -19.25
CA GLY A 344 -8.68 31.63 -19.93
C GLY A 344 -7.78 32.82 -19.59
N GLN A 345 -8.24 33.77 -18.75
CA GLN A 345 -7.45 34.90 -18.27
C GLN A 345 -6.74 34.52 -16.97
N VAL A 346 -5.88 33.50 -17.05
CA VAL A 346 -5.32 32.81 -15.87
C VAL A 346 -4.51 33.75 -14.99
N ASP A 347 -3.48 34.40 -15.55
CA ASP A 347 -2.59 35.26 -14.76
C ASP A 347 -3.33 36.46 -14.14
N GLN A 348 -4.21 37.11 -14.92
CA GLN A 348 -5.01 38.24 -14.43
C GLN A 348 -5.97 37.80 -13.33
N GLY A 349 -6.62 36.65 -13.51
CA GLY A 349 -7.53 36.09 -12.53
C GLY A 349 -6.84 35.75 -11.21
N LEU A 350 -5.68 35.08 -11.27
CA LEU A 350 -4.90 34.75 -10.09
C LEU A 350 -4.40 36.02 -9.35
N ALA A 351 -3.96 37.05 -10.08
CA ALA A 351 -3.58 38.33 -9.48
C ALA A 351 -4.76 39.03 -8.78
N LEU A 352 -5.95 38.99 -9.39
CA LEU A 352 -7.15 39.54 -8.77
C LEU A 352 -7.54 38.77 -7.50
N MET A 353 -7.45 37.44 -7.52
CA MET A 353 -7.72 36.63 -6.32
C MET A 353 -6.74 36.94 -5.18
N GLN A 354 -5.46 37.17 -5.47
CA GLN A 354 -4.48 37.60 -4.46
C GLN A 354 -4.87 38.93 -3.81
N THR A 355 -5.43 39.87 -4.59
CA THR A 355 -5.99 41.12 -4.04
C THR A 355 -7.14 40.84 -3.07
N GLY A 356 -7.97 39.83 -3.35
CA GLY A 356 -9.00 39.34 -2.43
C GLY A 356 -8.42 38.77 -1.13
N LEU A 357 -7.39 37.92 -1.23
CA LEU A 357 -6.71 37.33 -0.06
C LEU A 357 -6.09 38.40 0.85
N ALA A 358 -5.55 39.47 0.28
CA ALA A 358 -4.99 40.60 1.03
C ALA A 358 -6.04 41.37 1.87
N LYS A 359 -7.33 41.23 1.57
CA LYS A 359 -8.45 41.92 2.26
C LYS A 359 -8.95 41.20 3.51
N LYS A 360 -8.13 40.33 4.13
CA LYS A 360 -8.46 39.59 5.36
C LYS A 360 -9.84 38.91 5.28
N PRO A 361 -10.02 37.95 4.35
CA PRO A 361 -11.27 37.20 4.21
C PRO A 361 -11.75 36.65 5.55
N HIS A 362 -13.08 36.65 5.76
CA HIS A 362 -13.69 36.13 6.99
C HIS A 362 -13.35 34.65 7.24
N TYR A 363 -13.17 33.87 6.16
CA TYR A 363 -12.71 32.49 6.18
C TYR A 363 -11.38 32.37 5.40
N PRO A 364 -10.22 32.61 6.03
CA PRO A 364 -8.94 32.66 5.34
C PRO A 364 -8.54 31.32 4.72
N ASP A 365 -8.71 30.20 5.42
CA ASP A 365 -8.36 28.88 4.91
C ASP A 365 -9.22 28.50 3.69
N LEU A 366 -10.52 28.82 3.74
CA LEU A 366 -11.42 28.60 2.61
C LEU A 366 -11.02 29.42 1.39
N ALA A 367 -10.65 30.70 1.59
CA ALA A 367 -10.18 31.56 0.52
C ALA A 367 -8.86 31.04 -0.07
N GLN A 368 -7.95 30.52 0.76
CA GLN A 368 -6.70 29.90 0.33
C GLN A 368 -6.96 28.63 -0.50
N ILE A 369 -7.90 27.78 -0.07
CA ILE A 369 -8.35 26.59 -0.83
C ILE A 369 -8.94 27.02 -2.17
N GLN A 370 -9.81 28.04 -2.19
CA GLN A 370 -10.39 28.56 -3.43
C GLN A 370 -9.29 29.06 -4.39
N TYR A 371 -8.27 29.74 -3.87
CA TYR A 371 -7.12 30.20 -4.66
C TYR A 371 -6.30 29.03 -5.21
N GLY A 372 -6.03 28.00 -4.41
CA GLY A 372 -5.34 26.79 -4.86
C GLY A 372 -6.13 26.04 -5.95
N MET A 373 -7.45 26.02 -5.84
CA MET A 373 -8.34 25.44 -6.86
C MET A 373 -8.29 26.22 -8.18
N ALA A 374 -8.25 27.55 -8.11
CA ALA A 374 -8.09 28.38 -9.29
C ALA A 374 -6.72 28.17 -9.93
N GLN A 375 -5.64 28.08 -9.15
CA GLN A 375 -4.32 27.73 -9.68
C GLN A 375 -4.35 26.38 -10.39
N MET A 376 -4.96 25.36 -9.79
CA MET A 376 -5.11 24.03 -10.39
C MET A 376 -5.91 24.09 -11.71
N ASP A 377 -7.08 24.73 -11.71
CA ASP A 377 -7.94 24.82 -12.90
C ASP A 377 -7.31 25.68 -14.01
N GLY A 378 -6.44 26.63 -13.64
CA GLY A 378 -5.63 27.41 -14.56
C GLY A 378 -4.36 26.69 -15.06
N GLY A 379 -4.11 25.45 -14.62
CA GLY A 379 -2.94 24.65 -15.03
C GLY A 379 -1.67 24.85 -14.19
N HIS A 380 -1.70 25.71 -13.17
CA HIS A 380 -0.59 25.97 -12.24
C HIS A 380 -0.51 24.94 -11.11
N LYS A 381 -0.38 23.65 -11.48
CA LYS A 381 -0.41 22.52 -10.53
C LYS A 381 0.61 22.65 -9.38
N ALA A 382 1.84 23.06 -9.70
CA ALA A 382 2.90 23.17 -8.70
C ALA A 382 2.61 24.28 -7.67
N ASP A 383 2.02 25.38 -8.11
CA ASP A 383 1.65 26.48 -7.21
C ASP A 383 0.41 26.13 -6.39
N ALA A 384 -0.56 25.44 -6.99
CA ALA A 384 -1.71 24.88 -6.27
C ALA A 384 -1.27 23.99 -5.10
N ILE A 385 -0.30 23.10 -5.31
CA ILE A 385 0.26 22.25 -4.24
C ILE A 385 0.83 23.11 -3.09
N LYS A 386 1.65 24.12 -3.41
CA LYS A 386 2.22 25.01 -2.38
C LYS A 386 1.14 25.77 -1.61
N THR A 387 0.11 26.26 -2.31
CA THR A 387 -1.01 26.97 -1.71
C THR A 387 -1.81 26.05 -0.78
N PHE A 388 -2.11 24.82 -1.19
CA PHE A 388 -2.77 23.85 -0.33
C PHE A 388 -1.93 23.51 0.90
N GLN A 389 -0.63 23.32 0.74
CA GLN A 389 0.31 23.09 1.86
C GLN A 389 0.46 24.28 2.80
N SER A 390 0.08 25.50 2.38
CA SER A 390 0.11 26.68 3.25
C SER A 390 -1.09 26.79 4.19
N VAL A 391 -2.16 26.01 3.96
CA VAL A 391 -3.25 25.87 4.92
C VAL A 391 -2.71 25.03 6.07
N GLN A 392 -2.82 25.52 7.30
CA GLN A 392 -2.17 24.95 8.49
C GLN A 392 -3.19 24.76 9.62
N GLY A 393 -2.84 23.94 10.61
CA GLY A 393 -3.67 23.68 11.79
C GLY A 393 -4.46 22.38 11.70
N ASN A 394 -5.28 22.11 12.72
CA ASN A 394 -6.06 20.88 12.82
C ASN A 394 -7.54 21.17 12.53
N THR A 395 -7.84 21.57 11.29
CA THR A 395 -9.19 21.96 10.85
C THR A 395 -9.62 21.15 9.63
N PRO A 396 -10.93 20.97 9.37
CA PRO A 396 -11.38 20.30 8.15
C PRO A 396 -10.91 21.00 6.85
N ALA A 397 -10.60 22.30 6.90
CA ALA A 397 -10.03 23.01 5.76
C ALA A 397 -8.60 22.54 5.47
N HIS A 398 -7.78 22.36 6.50
CA HIS A 398 -6.45 21.76 6.40
C HIS A 398 -6.53 20.35 5.78
N ASP A 399 -7.42 19.49 6.28
CA ASP A 399 -7.57 18.12 5.79
C ASP A 399 -7.97 18.08 4.30
N VAL A 400 -8.92 18.94 3.89
CA VAL A 400 -9.28 19.12 2.48
C VAL A 400 -8.06 19.52 1.65
N ALA A 401 -7.30 20.52 2.11
CA ALA A 401 -6.13 21.02 1.40
C ALA A 401 -5.04 19.94 1.27
N GLU A 402 -4.75 19.18 2.32
CA GLU A 402 -3.79 18.09 2.28
C GLU A 402 -4.18 16.99 1.29
N LEU A 403 -5.45 16.59 1.24
CA LEU A 403 -5.90 15.57 0.28
C LEU A 403 -5.80 16.07 -1.17
N TRP A 404 -6.06 17.35 -1.43
CA TRP A 404 -5.83 17.95 -2.75
C TRP A 404 -4.33 18.02 -3.09
N ALA A 405 -3.49 18.45 -2.15
CA ALA A 405 -2.04 18.46 -2.33
C ALA A 405 -1.51 17.04 -2.61
N LEU A 406 -2.02 16.02 -1.91
CA LEU A 406 -1.69 14.61 -2.12
C LEU A 406 -2.06 14.15 -3.54
N LEU A 407 -3.29 14.46 -3.98
CA LEU A 407 -3.76 14.10 -5.32
C LEU A 407 -2.89 14.75 -6.41
N LEU A 408 -2.53 16.01 -6.23
CA LEU A 408 -1.73 16.77 -7.19
C LEU A 408 -0.23 16.44 -7.14
N SER A 409 0.31 16.00 -6.01
CA SER A 409 1.74 15.67 -5.88
C SER A 409 2.13 14.37 -6.60
N LYS A 410 1.16 13.66 -7.18
CA LYS A 410 1.40 12.46 -7.98
C LYS A 410 2.25 12.79 -9.23
N PRO A 411 3.35 12.06 -9.48
CA PRO A 411 4.06 12.12 -10.75
C PRO A 411 3.09 11.79 -11.88
N SER A 412 3.10 12.57 -12.95
CA SER A 412 2.43 12.22 -14.21
C SER A 412 2.87 10.80 -14.58
N ARG A 413 1.91 9.89 -14.77
CA ARG A 413 2.21 8.53 -15.23
C ARG A 413 2.80 8.54 -16.63
#